data_AF-A0A409VHF9-F1
#
_entry.id   AF-A0A409VHF9-F1
#
_cell.length_a   1.000
_cell.length_b   1.000
_cell.length_c   1.000
_cell.angle_alpha   90.00
_cell.angle_beta   90.00
_cell.angle_gamma   90.00
#
_symmetry.space_group_name_H-M   'P 1'
#
loop_
_entity.id
_entity.type
_entity.pdbx_description
1 polymer ?
#
loop_
_entity_poly.entity_id
_entity_poly.type
_entity_poly.pdbx_seq_one_letter_code
_entity_poly.pdbx_strand_id
1 'polypeptide(L)'
;MASRGVYKGRKRKLVLAFDIGTTYSSISYAFPAHEHISGAVIPTIIYYDKEGKVKAVGAETMKEGIYEMAEDNGWTKAEWLHLRSEVGAGKNVAADIPPLPPSKTVLDVFADFMKYLFECASSYIQDTHANAAALWNSVKNEISFILSHPNGWVSTQQNALRKAAVLAGLIPDNVAGHARLSFVTEGEASLHFCNGYGLLAGAMNKNEGVVIVNAGNGTIDVSSYSMGAEACEEVAAPQYHFHGFVFVSIHARNFFESFLSDSPFASDIDHIVRCFDKTTKLRFRNAEEPQYIKFGSTRDNDPAHNIRFGQLKLSGSDVAMFFEPSVDCVIRAVLEQRETARKPISHGVLVGDFAASDWLFNRVSESLSKHNLNILRPESHVSKAISDGAVLFYLDHYVRTPVSKVAYGNFCHSGIANLCGLRI
;
A
#
# COMPACT_ATOMS: atom_id res chain seq x y z
N MET A 1 16.36 -14.68 -16.01
CA MET A 1 16.93 -13.72 -15.04
C MET A 1 18.20 -13.13 -15.65
N ALA A 2 18.26 -11.82 -15.89
CA ALA A 2 19.54 -11.18 -16.13
C ALA A 2 20.30 -11.17 -14.78
N SER A 3 21.55 -11.64 -14.75
CA SER A 3 22.35 -11.63 -13.52
C SER A 3 22.56 -10.19 -13.06
N ARG A 4 22.19 -9.88 -11.80
CA ARG A 4 22.46 -8.58 -11.19
C ARG A 4 23.97 -8.31 -11.19
N GLY A 5 24.35 -7.07 -11.48
CA GLY A 5 25.74 -6.65 -11.42
C GLY A 5 26.23 -6.59 -9.97
N VAL A 6 27.45 -7.06 -9.73
CA VAL A 6 28.07 -6.99 -8.40
C VAL A 6 28.20 -5.53 -7.96
N TYR A 7 27.81 -5.22 -6.71
CA TYR A 7 27.95 -3.89 -6.14
C TYR A 7 29.41 -3.40 -6.20
N LYS A 8 29.67 -2.30 -6.92
CA LYS A 8 31.01 -1.74 -7.14
C LYS A 8 31.39 -0.60 -6.19
N GLY A 9 30.55 -0.30 -5.20
CA GLY A 9 30.80 0.82 -4.29
C GLY A 9 31.94 0.52 -3.30
N ARG A 10 32.71 1.56 -2.95
CA ARG A 10 33.88 1.44 -2.05
C ARG A 10 33.51 1.28 -0.56
N LYS A 11 32.27 1.60 -0.19
CA LYS A 11 31.74 1.47 1.17
C LYS A 11 30.52 0.57 1.20
N ARG A 12 30.31 -0.14 2.31
CA ARG A 12 29.02 -0.78 2.59
C ARG A 12 27.94 0.29 2.67
N LYS A 13 26.77 -0.03 2.14
CA LYS A 13 25.55 0.78 2.22
C LYS A 13 24.44 -0.08 2.78
N LEU A 14 23.48 0.57 3.40
CA LEU A 14 22.21 -0.03 3.79
C LEU A 14 21.12 0.60 2.95
N VAL A 15 20.19 -0.20 2.48
CA VAL A 15 19.00 0.26 1.78
C VAL A 15 17.80 -0.04 2.69
N LEU A 16 16.98 0.97 2.92
CA LEU A 16 15.71 0.85 3.64
C LEU A 16 14.59 1.34 2.74
N ALA A 17 13.64 0.48 2.42
CA ALA A 17 12.43 0.85 1.70
C ALA A 17 11.24 0.86 2.64
N PHE A 18 10.55 1.98 2.72
CA PHE A 18 9.34 2.14 3.52
C PHE A 18 8.14 2.27 2.58
N ASP A 19 7.13 1.47 2.87
CA ASP A 19 5.82 1.54 2.28
C ASP A 19 4.80 1.85 3.36
N ILE A 20 4.32 3.09 3.43
CA ILE A 20 3.48 3.58 4.53
C ILE A 20 2.01 3.50 4.14
N GLY A 21 1.46 2.29 4.08
CA GLY A 21 0.09 2.07 3.61
C GLY A 21 -1.00 2.58 4.56
N THR A 22 -2.25 2.46 4.11
CA THR A 22 -3.43 3.02 4.82
C THR A 22 -3.69 2.39 6.18
N THR A 23 -3.62 1.05 6.25
CA THR A 23 -3.91 0.28 7.49
C THR A 23 -2.71 -0.50 7.97
N TYR A 24 -1.86 -0.95 7.04
CA TYR A 24 -0.57 -1.58 7.30
C TYR A 24 0.50 -0.89 6.48
N SER A 25 1.71 -0.89 7.02
CA SER A 25 2.93 -0.41 6.41
C SER A 25 3.93 -1.55 6.38
N SER A 26 4.84 -1.53 5.41
CA SER A 26 5.92 -2.49 5.33
C SER A 26 7.28 -1.78 5.27
N ILE A 27 8.28 -2.44 5.85
CA ILE A 27 9.67 -2.02 5.77
C ILE A 27 10.50 -3.18 5.29
N SER A 28 11.33 -2.94 4.29
CA SER A 28 12.29 -3.93 3.78
C SER A 28 13.68 -3.32 3.76
N TYR A 29 14.68 -4.16 4.02
CA TYR A 29 16.07 -3.76 3.97
C TYR A 29 16.93 -4.77 3.23
N ALA A 30 18.00 -4.25 2.63
CA ALA A 30 19.05 -5.05 2.03
C ALA A 30 20.41 -4.35 2.16
N PHE A 31 21.46 -5.16 2.19
CA PHE A 31 22.82 -4.69 1.93
C PHE A 31 23.10 -4.93 0.46
N PRO A 32 23.46 -3.94 -0.38
CA PRO A 32 23.62 -4.15 -1.83
C PRO A 32 24.60 -5.25 -2.25
N ALA A 33 25.50 -5.68 -1.36
CA ALA A 33 26.41 -6.80 -1.57
C ALA A 33 25.81 -8.18 -1.21
N HIS A 34 24.61 -8.24 -0.63
CA HIS A 34 23.91 -9.46 -0.22
C HIS A 34 22.48 -9.40 -0.76
N GLU A 35 22.06 -10.41 -1.50
CA GLU A 35 20.77 -10.43 -2.19
C GLU A 35 19.58 -10.80 -1.28
N HIS A 36 19.80 -10.92 0.02
CA HIS A 36 18.75 -11.26 0.97
C HIS A 36 18.00 -9.99 1.42
N ILE A 37 16.69 -9.97 1.15
CA ILE A 37 15.76 -8.94 1.64
C ILE A 37 15.09 -9.46 2.90
N SER A 38 15.18 -8.71 3.98
CA SER A 38 14.46 -8.95 5.22
C SER A 38 13.56 -7.75 5.52
N GLY A 39 12.43 -7.98 6.19
CA GLY A 39 11.44 -6.94 6.41
C GLY A 39 10.29 -7.36 7.30
N ALA A 40 9.43 -6.41 7.64
CA ALA A 40 8.28 -6.60 8.51
C ALA A 40 7.06 -5.83 8.00
N VAL A 41 5.88 -6.24 8.46
CA VAL A 41 4.61 -5.55 8.25
C VAL A 41 4.09 -5.06 9.60
N ILE A 42 3.66 -3.80 9.64
CA ILE A 42 3.37 -3.05 10.85
C ILE A 42 2.02 -2.35 10.67
N PRO A 43 1.08 -2.42 11.64
CA PRO A 43 -0.15 -1.62 11.59
C PRO A 43 0.15 -0.12 11.49
N THR A 44 -0.50 0.60 10.57
CA THR A 44 -0.33 2.05 10.40
C THR A 44 -1.23 2.82 11.35
N ILE A 45 -0.99 2.64 12.64
CA ILE A 45 -1.78 3.24 13.73
C ILE A 45 -0.83 3.97 14.68
N ILE A 46 -1.23 5.17 15.10
CA ILE A 46 -0.58 5.93 16.18
C ILE A 46 -1.64 6.43 17.16
N TYR A 47 -1.41 6.22 18.45
CA TYR A 47 -2.18 6.85 19.52
C TYR A 47 -1.42 8.05 20.07
N TYR A 48 -2.13 9.17 20.21
CA TYR A 48 -1.62 10.42 20.77
C TYR A 48 -2.40 10.83 22.02
N ASP A 49 -1.74 11.42 23.02
CA ASP A 49 -2.45 12.16 24.06
C ASP A 49 -2.97 13.52 23.56
N LYS A 50 -3.65 14.26 24.45
CA LYS A 50 -4.23 15.58 24.16
C LYS A 50 -3.17 16.62 23.82
N GLU A 51 -1.95 16.43 24.30
CA GLU A 51 -0.78 17.27 24.01
C GLU A 51 -0.14 16.93 22.66
N GLY A 52 -0.59 15.86 21.98
CA GLY A 52 -0.03 15.40 20.71
C GLY A 52 1.25 14.56 20.86
N LYS A 53 1.52 14.00 22.04
CA LYS A 53 2.64 13.09 22.26
C LYS A 53 2.23 11.65 21.94
N VAL A 54 3.10 10.96 21.19
CA VAL A 54 2.92 9.53 20.86
C VAL A 54 2.88 8.69 22.14
N LYS A 55 1.89 7.80 22.24
CA LYS A 55 1.68 6.86 23.35
C LYS A 55 1.84 5.40 22.95
N ALA A 56 1.41 5.06 21.75
CA ALA A 56 1.61 3.76 21.15
C ALA A 56 1.64 3.93 19.63
N VAL A 57 2.52 3.19 18.95
CA VAL A 57 2.67 3.26 17.51
C VAL A 57 2.96 1.88 16.93
N GLY A 58 2.44 1.61 15.73
CA GLY A 58 2.77 0.40 15.02
C GLY A 58 2.31 -0.86 15.74
N ALA A 59 3.22 -1.83 15.89
CA ALA A 59 2.93 -3.10 16.55
C ALA A 59 2.52 -2.94 18.02
N GLU A 60 2.94 -1.84 18.69
CA GLU A 60 2.56 -1.57 20.07
C GLU A 60 1.06 -1.36 20.22
N THR A 61 0.40 -0.84 19.18
CA THR A 61 -1.05 -0.58 19.18
C THR A 61 -1.88 -1.86 19.25
N MET A 62 -1.27 -3.01 18.96
CA MET A 62 -1.91 -4.32 18.96
C MET A 62 -1.72 -5.08 20.27
N LYS A 63 -0.97 -4.52 21.24
CA LYS A 63 -0.81 -5.16 22.55
C LYS A 63 -2.13 -5.10 23.33
N GLU A 64 -2.40 -6.16 24.08
CA GLU A 64 -3.56 -6.24 24.96
C GLU A 64 -3.57 -5.06 25.94
N GLY A 65 -4.74 -4.47 26.17
CA GLY A 65 -4.92 -3.32 27.06
C GLY A 65 -4.67 -1.95 26.42
N ILE A 66 -4.04 -1.85 25.24
CA ILE A 66 -3.75 -0.53 24.63
C ILE A 66 -5.01 0.20 24.19
N TYR A 67 -6.00 -0.54 23.71
CA TYR A 67 -7.28 0.03 23.31
C TYR A 67 -8.01 0.61 24.52
N GLU A 68 -8.08 -0.16 25.61
CA GLU A 68 -8.70 0.24 26.87
C GLU A 68 -7.96 1.43 27.49
N MET A 69 -6.62 1.39 27.50
CA MET A 69 -5.81 2.53 27.95
C MET A 69 -6.05 3.78 27.09
N ALA A 70 -6.21 3.64 25.78
CA ALA A 70 -6.51 4.76 24.91
C ALA A 70 -7.88 5.36 25.23
N GLU A 71 -8.89 4.55 25.50
CA GLU A 71 -10.21 5.02 25.94
C GLU A 71 -10.14 5.71 27.31
N ASP A 72 -9.55 5.04 28.31
CA ASP A 72 -9.45 5.54 29.69
C ASP A 72 -8.69 6.87 29.79
N ASN A 73 -7.65 7.03 28.97
CA ASN A 73 -6.81 8.24 28.97
C ASN A 73 -7.20 9.26 27.90
N GLY A 74 -8.26 8.99 27.12
CA GLY A 74 -8.71 9.86 26.04
C GLY A 74 -7.65 10.11 24.96
N TRP A 75 -6.91 9.08 24.58
CA TRP A 75 -5.96 9.14 23.47
C TRP A 75 -6.69 9.20 22.14
N THR A 76 -6.18 10.01 21.22
CA THR A 76 -6.70 10.10 19.86
C THR A 76 -5.96 9.13 18.94
N LYS A 77 -6.70 8.25 18.27
CA LYS A 77 -6.17 7.31 17.27
C LYS A 77 -6.03 8.00 15.91
N ALA A 78 -4.82 8.04 15.38
CA ALA A 78 -4.55 8.44 14.00
C ALA A 78 -4.37 7.18 13.13
N GLU A 79 -5.20 7.06 12.09
CA GLU A 79 -5.13 5.99 11.09
C GLU A 79 -5.48 6.51 9.68
N TRP A 80 -5.33 5.64 8.67
CA TRP A 80 -5.68 5.89 7.26
C TRP A 80 -4.94 7.07 6.62
N LEU A 81 -3.64 7.18 6.90
CA LEU A 81 -2.80 8.32 6.53
C LEU A 81 -2.81 8.62 5.02
N HIS A 82 -2.76 7.59 4.17
CA HIS A 82 -2.81 7.73 2.70
C HIS A 82 -4.13 8.32 2.18
N LEU A 83 -5.26 8.08 2.86
CA LEU A 83 -6.58 8.60 2.42
C LEU A 83 -6.73 10.10 2.70
N ARG A 84 -5.83 10.70 3.48
CA ARG A 84 -5.85 12.12 3.86
C ARG A 84 -5.19 13.04 2.83
N SER A 85 -4.61 12.48 1.77
CA SER A 85 -4.03 13.28 0.69
C SER A 85 -5.14 13.92 -0.15
N GLU A 86 -5.09 15.25 -0.28
CA GLU A 86 -6.10 16.08 -0.96
C GLU A 86 -6.31 15.74 -2.46
N VAL A 87 -5.47 14.88 -3.05
CA VAL A 87 -5.42 14.60 -4.51
C VAL A 87 -6.30 13.41 -4.95
N GLY A 88 -7.24 12.95 -4.13
CA GLY A 88 -8.28 12.10 -4.71
C GLY A 88 -9.28 11.43 -3.79
N ALA A 89 -9.25 11.67 -2.48
CA ALA A 89 -10.45 11.46 -1.69
C ALA A 89 -11.51 12.42 -2.24
N GLY A 90 -12.38 11.92 -3.13
CA GLY A 90 -13.57 12.68 -3.53
C GLY A 90 -14.30 13.16 -2.28
N LYS A 91 -15.05 14.27 -2.38
CA LYS A 91 -15.76 14.89 -1.24
C LYS A 91 -16.59 13.91 -0.39
N ASN A 92 -16.92 12.73 -0.93
CA ASN A 92 -17.68 11.67 -0.27
C ASN A 92 -16.87 10.80 0.71
N VAL A 93 -15.53 10.71 0.62
CA VAL A 93 -14.72 9.84 1.51
C VAL A 93 -14.24 10.59 2.75
N ALA A 94 -14.13 11.92 2.69
CA ALA A 94 -13.56 12.74 3.76
C ALA A 94 -14.34 12.66 5.09
N ALA A 95 -15.65 12.40 5.04
CA ALA A 95 -16.49 12.26 6.23
C ALA A 95 -16.21 10.97 7.02
N ASP A 96 -15.73 9.93 6.34
CA ASP A 96 -15.49 8.62 6.95
C ASP A 96 -14.06 8.49 7.51
N ILE A 97 -13.16 9.42 7.17
CA ILE A 97 -11.78 9.41 7.66
C ILE A 97 -11.75 9.91 9.10
N PRO A 98 -11.22 9.12 10.07
CA PRO A 98 -11.11 9.55 11.47
C PRO A 98 -10.36 10.88 11.60
N PRO A 99 -10.66 11.77 12.56
CA PRO A 99 -9.92 13.02 12.71
C PRO A 99 -8.46 12.79 13.19
N LEU A 100 -7.57 13.76 12.90
CA LEU A 100 -6.26 13.81 13.54
C LEU A 100 -6.37 14.48 14.94
N PRO A 101 -5.41 14.21 15.85
CA PRO A 101 -5.29 15.01 17.07
C PRO A 101 -5.21 16.51 16.73
N PRO A 102 -5.85 17.41 17.51
CA PRO A 102 -5.92 18.83 17.17
C PRO A 102 -4.57 19.52 16.96
N SER A 103 -3.50 19.01 17.60
CA SER A 103 -2.14 19.54 17.52
C SER A 103 -1.26 18.89 16.44
N LYS A 104 -1.80 17.97 15.63
CA LYS A 104 -1.05 17.18 14.66
C LYS A 104 -1.53 17.42 13.23
N THR A 105 -0.60 17.71 12.35
CA THR A 105 -0.83 17.71 10.89
C THR A 105 -0.56 16.32 10.31
N VAL A 106 -1.02 16.07 9.09
CA VAL A 106 -0.68 14.84 8.34
C VAL A 106 0.84 14.65 8.25
N LEU A 107 1.58 15.75 8.03
CA LEU A 107 3.04 15.75 7.96
C LEU A 107 3.67 15.24 9.26
N ASP A 108 3.19 15.71 10.41
CA ASP A 108 3.70 15.30 11.73
C ASP A 108 3.47 13.81 11.97
N VAL A 109 2.31 13.29 11.58
CA VAL A 109 1.97 11.88 11.76
C VAL A 109 2.83 10.99 10.86
N PHE A 110 3.08 11.39 9.61
CA PHE A 110 4.05 10.69 8.75
C PHE A 110 5.46 10.72 9.35
N ALA A 111 5.89 11.86 9.90
CA ALA A 111 7.21 11.98 10.50
C ALA A 111 7.36 11.08 11.73
N ASP A 112 6.39 11.09 12.64
CA ASP A 112 6.36 10.22 13.83
C ASP A 112 6.39 8.73 13.42
N PHE A 113 5.61 8.35 12.40
CA PHE A 113 5.57 6.96 11.94
C PHE A 113 6.86 6.53 11.23
N MET A 114 7.43 7.37 10.36
CA MET A 114 8.73 7.11 9.71
C MET A 114 9.85 6.95 10.74
N LYS A 115 9.85 7.79 11.78
CA LYS A 115 10.81 7.69 12.88
C LYS A 115 10.69 6.35 13.60
N TYR A 116 9.46 5.94 13.94
CA TYR A 116 9.21 4.63 14.54
C TYR A 116 9.70 3.48 13.65
N LEU A 117 9.38 3.48 12.36
CA LEU A 117 9.84 2.45 11.42
C LEU A 117 11.37 2.37 11.39
N PHE A 118 12.05 3.51 11.38
CA PHE A 118 13.51 3.57 11.40
C PHE A 118 14.11 3.06 12.72
N GLU A 119 13.51 3.40 13.86
CA GLU A 119 13.91 2.90 15.18
C GLU A 119 13.74 1.38 15.28
N CYS A 120 12.63 0.82 14.78
CA CYS A 120 12.42 -0.62 14.69
C CYS A 120 13.47 -1.29 13.78
N ALA A 121 13.71 -0.74 12.58
CA ALA A 121 14.68 -1.29 11.64
C ALA A 121 16.10 -1.32 12.23
N SER A 122 16.51 -0.20 12.81
CA SER A 122 17.84 -0.04 13.39
C SER A 122 18.04 -0.97 14.59
N SER A 123 17.03 -1.14 15.44
CA SER A 123 17.07 -2.10 16.55
C SER A 123 17.17 -3.54 16.03
N TYR A 124 16.30 -3.94 15.11
CA TYR A 124 16.32 -5.28 14.53
C TYR A 124 17.66 -5.65 13.87
N ILE A 125 18.24 -4.74 13.10
CA ILE A 125 19.55 -4.95 12.45
C ILE A 125 20.65 -5.07 13.51
N GLN A 126 20.58 -4.33 14.61
CA GLN A 126 21.54 -4.41 15.71
C GLN A 126 21.34 -5.68 16.58
N ASP A 127 20.17 -6.28 16.57
CA ASP A 127 19.92 -7.49 17.37
C ASP A 127 20.18 -8.78 16.58
N THR A 128 20.02 -8.77 15.25
CA THR A 128 19.98 -9.98 14.42
C THR A 128 21.34 -10.36 13.81
N HIS A 129 22.27 -9.41 13.68
CA HIS A 129 23.56 -9.64 13.01
C HIS A 129 24.69 -9.90 14.01
N ALA A 130 25.47 -10.97 13.83
CA ALA A 130 26.52 -11.39 14.76
C ALA A 130 27.59 -10.31 15.08
N ASN A 131 27.84 -9.38 14.15
CA ASN A 131 28.74 -8.23 14.32
C ASN A 131 27.99 -6.89 14.31
N ALA A 132 26.80 -6.87 14.90
CA ALA A 132 25.83 -5.78 14.85
C ALA A 132 26.38 -4.37 15.08
N ALA A 133 27.13 -4.14 16.17
CA ALA A 133 27.64 -2.81 16.48
C ALA A 133 28.60 -2.28 15.41
N ALA A 134 29.52 -3.13 14.94
CA ALA A 134 30.46 -2.77 13.88
C ALA A 134 29.74 -2.60 12.52
N LEU A 135 28.79 -3.49 12.21
CA LEU A 135 27.97 -3.41 11.01
C LEU A 135 27.17 -2.11 10.97
N TRP A 136 26.41 -1.83 12.02
CA TRP A 136 25.60 -0.62 12.14
C TRP A 136 26.45 0.65 12.04
N ASN A 137 27.56 0.73 12.78
CA ASN A 137 28.48 1.87 12.69
C ASN A 137 29.04 2.07 11.28
N SER A 138 29.22 1.01 10.50
CA SER A 138 29.70 1.11 9.11
C SER A 138 28.66 1.63 8.13
N VAL A 139 27.36 1.51 8.43
CA VAL A 139 26.26 1.85 7.49
C VAL A 139 25.31 2.95 7.96
N LYS A 140 25.27 3.30 9.26
CA LYS A 140 24.28 4.25 9.82
C LYS A 140 24.27 5.63 9.16
N ASN A 141 25.42 6.05 8.63
CA ASN A 141 25.59 7.31 7.90
C ASN A 141 25.51 7.16 6.37
N GLU A 142 25.39 5.93 5.87
CA GLU A 142 25.42 5.53 4.46
C GLU A 142 24.13 4.77 4.09
N ILE A 143 23.00 5.16 4.71
CA ILE A 143 21.67 4.61 4.45
C ILE A 143 21.03 5.34 3.28
N SER A 144 20.53 4.59 2.29
CA SER A 144 19.63 5.08 1.24
C SER A 144 18.20 4.67 1.56
N PHE A 145 17.30 5.64 1.58
CA PHE A 145 15.88 5.47 1.85
C PHE A 145 15.09 5.49 0.54
N ILE A 146 14.14 4.58 0.41
CA ILE A 146 13.17 4.56 -0.68
C ILE A 146 11.78 4.64 -0.06
N LEU A 147 10.99 5.61 -0.50
CA LEU A 147 9.59 5.72 -0.10
C LEU A 147 8.72 5.36 -1.30
N SER A 148 7.87 4.34 -1.14
CA SER A 148 6.80 4.10 -2.11
C SER A 148 5.68 5.12 -1.92
N HIS A 149 4.92 5.36 -2.98
CA HIS A 149 3.70 6.16 -2.94
C HIS A 149 2.71 5.71 -4.03
N PRO A 150 1.40 5.98 -3.86
CA PRO A 150 0.39 5.69 -4.89
C PRO A 150 0.74 6.33 -6.24
N ASN A 151 0.32 5.72 -7.35
CA ASN A 151 0.64 6.16 -8.71
C ASN A 151 0.22 7.62 -8.98
N GLY A 152 -0.87 8.08 -8.36
CA GLY A 152 -1.38 9.45 -8.49
C GLY A 152 -0.60 10.53 -7.74
N TRP A 153 0.35 10.16 -6.87
CA TRP A 153 1.08 11.12 -6.04
C TRP A 153 2.24 11.73 -6.81
N VAL A 154 2.10 13.01 -7.15
CA VAL A 154 3.08 13.79 -7.91
C VAL A 154 3.92 14.69 -6.98
N SER A 155 4.61 15.68 -7.54
CA SER A 155 5.65 16.48 -6.88
C SER A 155 5.23 17.06 -5.52
N THR A 156 3.98 17.50 -5.34
CA THR A 156 3.52 18.07 -4.06
C THR A 156 3.55 17.05 -2.92
N GLN A 157 3.01 15.86 -3.15
CA GLN A 157 2.97 14.77 -2.17
C GLN A 157 4.38 14.24 -1.87
N GLN A 158 5.20 14.05 -2.90
CA GLN A 158 6.61 13.65 -2.72
C GLN A 158 7.39 14.69 -1.90
N ASN A 159 7.14 15.98 -2.12
CA ASN A 159 7.75 17.05 -1.31
C ASN A 159 7.27 17.00 0.15
N ALA A 160 6.01 16.68 0.41
CA ALA A 160 5.50 16.49 1.77
C ALA A 160 6.17 15.28 2.44
N LEU A 161 6.26 14.13 1.77
CA LEU A 161 6.96 12.94 2.28
C LEU A 161 8.44 13.22 2.55
N ARG A 162 9.10 14.00 1.69
CA ARG A 162 10.50 14.43 1.89
C ARG A 162 10.65 15.29 3.14
N LYS A 163 9.73 16.23 3.38
CA LYS A 163 9.71 17.02 4.62
C LYS A 163 9.47 16.13 5.84
N ALA A 164 8.57 15.15 5.75
CA ALA A 164 8.34 14.19 6.82
C ALA A 164 9.60 13.37 7.14
N ALA A 165 10.33 12.91 6.11
CA ALA A 165 11.59 12.17 6.29
C ALA A 165 12.68 13.01 6.95
N VAL A 166 12.74 14.31 6.66
CA VAL A 166 13.62 15.26 7.37
C VAL A 166 13.22 15.40 8.84
N LEU A 167 11.93 15.64 9.11
CA LEU A 167 11.41 15.79 10.48
C LEU A 167 11.59 14.52 11.32
N ALA A 168 11.44 13.35 10.70
CA ALA A 168 11.66 12.05 11.30
C ALA A 168 13.14 11.74 11.59
N GLY A 169 14.07 12.55 11.07
CA GLY A 169 15.52 12.36 11.27
C GLY A 169 16.14 11.27 10.40
N LEU A 170 15.45 10.79 9.35
CA LEU A 170 16.02 9.82 8.41
C LEU A 170 17.15 10.45 7.58
N ILE A 171 16.92 11.69 7.13
CA ILE A 171 17.85 12.47 6.32
C ILE A 171 18.04 13.89 6.88
N PRO A 172 19.24 14.48 6.80
CA PRO A 172 19.42 15.89 7.09
C PRO A 172 18.83 16.77 5.97
N ASP A 173 18.42 17.99 6.31
CA ASP A 173 17.89 18.95 5.33
C ASP A 173 19.01 19.67 4.56
N ASN A 174 19.74 18.90 3.74
CA ASN A 174 20.78 19.42 2.85
C ASN A 174 20.95 18.53 1.62
N VAL A 175 21.70 19.01 0.62
CA VAL A 175 21.89 18.32 -0.68
C VAL A 175 22.31 16.85 -0.51
N ALA A 176 23.24 16.57 0.41
CA ALA A 176 23.71 15.21 0.66
C ALA A 176 22.63 14.32 1.30
N GLY A 177 21.82 14.86 2.22
CA GLY A 177 20.68 14.16 2.80
C GLY A 177 19.60 13.85 1.78
N HIS A 178 19.21 14.86 0.98
CA HIS A 178 18.19 14.72 -0.05
C HIS A 178 18.57 13.70 -1.13
N ALA A 179 19.85 13.57 -1.45
CA ALA A 179 20.37 12.56 -2.38
C ALA A 179 20.28 11.12 -1.85
N ARG A 180 20.07 10.92 -0.54
CA ARG A 180 19.86 9.60 0.07
C ARG A 180 18.40 9.16 0.07
N LEU A 181 17.47 10.00 -0.40
CA LEU A 181 16.04 9.71 -0.44
C LEU A 181 15.53 9.64 -1.87
N SER A 182 15.05 8.47 -2.27
CA SER A 182 14.41 8.21 -3.57
C SER A 182 12.94 7.87 -3.40
N PHE A 183 12.16 8.07 -4.46
CA PHE A 183 10.75 7.72 -4.51
C PHE A 183 10.53 6.68 -5.61
N VAL A 184 9.57 5.79 -5.39
CA VAL A 184 9.10 4.82 -6.37
C VAL A 184 7.58 4.78 -6.30
N THR A 185 6.90 4.62 -7.44
CA THR A 185 5.44 4.41 -7.40
C THR A 185 5.15 2.99 -6.90
N GLU A 186 4.00 2.80 -6.25
CA GLU A 186 3.53 1.46 -5.86
C GLU A 186 3.40 0.53 -7.09
N GLY A 187 2.98 1.05 -8.24
CA GLY A 187 2.95 0.29 -9.50
C GLY A 187 4.34 -0.15 -9.98
N GLU A 188 5.36 0.71 -9.89
CA GLU A 188 6.74 0.36 -10.30
C GLU A 188 7.40 -0.58 -9.29
N ALA A 189 7.18 -0.38 -7.99
CA ALA A 189 7.61 -1.32 -6.96
C ALA A 189 7.00 -2.71 -7.19
N SER A 190 5.69 -2.77 -7.48
CA SER A 190 4.97 -4.00 -7.79
C SER A 190 5.56 -4.72 -9.02
N LEU A 191 5.98 -3.99 -10.05
CA LEU A 191 6.69 -4.56 -11.20
C LEU A 191 8.00 -5.24 -10.79
N HIS A 192 8.84 -4.55 -10.02
CA HIS A 192 10.12 -5.10 -9.57
C HIS A 192 9.94 -6.31 -8.67
N PHE A 193 8.91 -6.29 -7.81
CA PHE A 193 8.51 -7.47 -7.03
C PHE A 193 8.10 -8.62 -7.96
N CYS A 194 7.15 -8.41 -8.86
CA CYS A 194 6.65 -9.46 -9.75
C CYS A 194 7.78 -10.07 -10.61
N ASN A 195 8.68 -9.23 -11.12
CA ASN A 195 9.83 -9.68 -11.90
C ASN A 195 10.86 -10.43 -11.03
N GLY A 196 11.20 -9.89 -9.86
CA GLY A 196 12.21 -10.46 -8.96
C GLY A 196 11.83 -11.83 -8.40
N TYR A 197 10.53 -12.07 -8.18
CA TYR A 197 9.99 -13.33 -7.70
C TYR A 197 9.50 -14.25 -8.85
N GLY A 198 9.75 -13.89 -10.10
CA GLY A 198 9.48 -14.75 -11.26
C GLY A 198 8.00 -14.86 -11.67
N LEU A 199 7.12 -14.02 -11.13
CA LEU A 199 5.68 -14.03 -11.43
C LEU A 199 5.36 -13.60 -12.87
N LEU A 200 6.26 -12.84 -13.48
CA LEU A 200 6.12 -12.42 -14.88
C LEU A 200 6.70 -13.45 -15.87
N ALA A 201 7.34 -14.51 -15.38
CA ALA A 201 7.86 -15.57 -16.22
C ALA A 201 6.69 -16.32 -16.89
N GLY A 202 6.65 -16.30 -18.23
CA GLY A 202 5.56 -16.88 -19.02
C GLY A 202 4.36 -15.95 -19.24
N ALA A 203 4.20 -14.89 -18.43
CA ALA A 203 3.17 -13.86 -18.63
C ALA A 203 3.60 -12.74 -19.59
N MET A 204 4.92 -12.51 -19.72
CA MET A 204 5.49 -11.52 -20.65
C MET A 204 6.37 -12.22 -21.70
N ASN A 205 5.81 -12.55 -22.87
CA ASN A 205 6.59 -12.90 -24.06
C ASN A 205 7.11 -11.64 -24.77
N LYS A 206 8.06 -11.80 -25.71
CA LYS A 206 8.52 -10.67 -26.53
C LYS A 206 7.32 -10.03 -27.26
N ASN A 207 7.09 -8.73 -26.97
CA ASN A 207 5.97 -7.90 -27.46
C ASN A 207 4.60 -8.06 -26.79
N GLU A 208 4.47 -8.85 -25.72
CA GLU A 208 3.25 -8.88 -24.90
C GLU A 208 3.42 -8.03 -23.64
N GLY A 209 2.32 -7.41 -23.22
CA GLY A 209 2.22 -6.66 -21.98
C GLY A 209 1.49 -7.44 -20.88
N VAL A 210 1.72 -7.00 -19.65
CA VAL A 210 1.06 -7.49 -18.44
C VAL A 210 0.46 -6.30 -17.68
N VAL A 211 -0.74 -6.48 -17.15
CA VAL A 211 -1.33 -5.52 -16.21
C VAL A 211 -0.96 -5.95 -14.79
N ILE A 212 -0.41 -5.05 -14.00
CA ILE A 212 -0.17 -5.27 -12.58
C ILE A 212 -1.20 -4.45 -11.82
N VAL A 213 -2.02 -5.13 -11.01
CA VAL A 213 -3.01 -4.53 -10.14
C VAL A 213 -2.50 -4.66 -8.71
N ASN A 214 -2.04 -3.56 -8.13
CA ASN A 214 -1.79 -3.47 -6.69
C ASN A 214 -3.10 -3.11 -5.98
N ALA A 215 -3.84 -4.14 -5.55
CA ALA A 215 -5.04 -3.98 -4.74
C ALA A 215 -4.62 -3.84 -3.26
N GLY A 216 -4.31 -2.61 -2.86
CA GLY A 216 -3.89 -2.27 -1.52
C GLY A 216 -5.06 -2.09 -0.54
N ASN A 217 -4.72 -1.73 0.69
CA ASN A 217 -5.70 -1.50 1.75
C ASN A 217 -6.52 -0.21 1.54
N GLY A 218 -5.94 0.84 0.98
CA GLY A 218 -6.65 2.11 0.71
C GLY A 218 -6.87 2.39 -0.76
N THR A 219 -5.87 2.10 -1.60
CA THR A 219 -5.90 2.37 -3.03
C THR A 219 -5.81 1.08 -3.84
N ILE A 220 -6.30 1.15 -5.07
CA ILE A 220 -6.06 0.17 -6.13
C ILE A 220 -5.25 0.88 -7.21
N ASP A 221 -3.99 0.51 -7.34
CA ASP A 221 -3.05 1.08 -8.31
C ASP A 221 -2.87 0.09 -9.47
N VAL A 222 -3.09 0.57 -10.71
CA VAL A 222 -3.07 -0.27 -11.90
C VAL A 222 -2.08 0.28 -12.91
N SER A 223 -1.12 -0.54 -13.33
CA SER A 223 -0.08 -0.18 -14.29
C SER A 223 0.15 -1.30 -15.29
N SER A 224 0.35 -0.96 -16.56
CA SER A 224 0.64 -1.94 -17.61
C SER A 224 2.06 -1.82 -18.11
N TYR A 225 2.75 -2.94 -18.21
CA TYR A 225 4.14 -3.00 -18.61
C TYR A 225 4.40 -4.01 -19.72
N SER A 226 5.45 -3.82 -20.51
CA SER A 226 5.97 -4.84 -21.42
C SER A 226 7.49 -4.92 -21.35
N MET A 227 8.04 -6.10 -21.64
CA MET A 227 9.49 -6.29 -21.70
C MET A 227 10.04 -5.70 -23.00
N GLY A 228 10.76 -4.59 -22.90
CA GLY A 228 11.55 -4.03 -24.00
C GLY A 228 12.87 -4.77 -24.22
N ALA A 229 13.70 -4.26 -25.14
CA ALA A 229 14.99 -4.87 -25.47
C ALA A 229 16.00 -4.80 -24.32
N GLU A 230 15.98 -3.71 -23.56
CA GLU A 230 16.94 -3.46 -22.47
C GLU A 230 16.28 -3.39 -21.09
N ALA A 231 15.03 -2.91 -21.01
CA ALA A 231 14.29 -2.70 -19.76
C ALA A 231 12.78 -2.87 -19.99
N CYS A 232 12.04 -2.99 -18.88
CA CYS A 232 10.59 -2.94 -18.90
C CYS A 232 10.11 -1.52 -19.21
N GLU A 233 9.07 -1.38 -20.04
CA GLU A 233 8.46 -0.10 -20.39
C GLU A 233 6.98 -0.09 -20.01
N GLU A 234 6.48 1.07 -19.57
CA GLU A 234 5.05 1.29 -19.34
C GLU A 234 4.33 1.46 -20.69
N VAL A 235 3.22 0.73 -20.89
CA VAL A 235 2.52 0.67 -22.19
C VAL A 235 1.18 1.39 -22.20
N ALA A 236 0.68 1.83 -21.05
CA ALA A 236 -0.53 2.62 -20.85
C ALA A 236 -0.36 3.54 -19.64
N ALA A 237 -1.05 4.68 -19.61
CA ALA A 237 -0.97 5.60 -18.48
C ALA A 237 -1.48 4.92 -17.19
N PRO A 238 -0.77 5.04 -16.05
CA PRO A 238 -1.12 4.34 -14.83
C PRO A 238 -2.38 4.95 -14.21
N GLN A 239 -3.13 4.10 -13.51
CA GLN A 239 -4.34 4.48 -12.80
C GLN A 239 -4.17 4.28 -11.30
N TYR A 240 -4.97 5.00 -10.52
CA TYR A 240 -5.09 4.83 -9.08
C TYR A 240 -6.53 5.13 -8.67
N HIS A 241 -7.10 4.30 -7.78
CA HIS A 241 -8.50 4.37 -7.39
C HIS A 241 -8.68 4.20 -5.87
N PHE A 242 -9.61 4.95 -5.27
CA PHE A 242 -9.97 4.83 -3.85
C PHE A 242 -11.02 3.75 -3.64
N HIS A 243 -10.61 2.50 -3.83
CA HIS A 243 -11.47 1.32 -3.66
C HIS A 243 -10.71 0.16 -2.98
N GLY A 244 -9.66 0.46 -2.21
CA GLY A 244 -8.90 -0.56 -1.47
C GLY A 244 -9.72 -1.27 -0.41
N PHE A 245 -9.10 -2.23 0.28
CA PHE A 245 -9.81 -3.13 1.20
C PHE A 245 -10.58 -2.46 2.35
N VAL A 246 -10.18 -1.26 2.76
CA VAL A 246 -10.88 -0.46 3.78
C VAL A 246 -12.27 -0.01 3.33
N PHE A 247 -12.50 0.14 2.02
CA PHE A 247 -13.82 0.52 1.50
C PHE A 247 -14.87 -0.57 1.76
N VAL A 248 -14.46 -1.84 1.82
CA VAL A 248 -15.34 -2.93 2.26
C VAL A 248 -15.82 -2.70 3.70
N SER A 249 -14.96 -2.20 4.58
CA SER A 249 -15.32 -1.84 5.96
C SER A 249 -16.26 -0.64 6.01
N ILE A 250 -16.04 0.36 5.16
CA ILE A 250 -16.92 1.54 5.03
C ILE A 250 -18.32 1.10 4.57
N HIS A 251 -18.40 0.27 3.52
CA HIS A 251 -19.68 -0.25 3.02
C HIS A 251 -20.40 -1.12 4.08
N ALA A 252 -19.65 -1.94 4.82
CA ALA A 252 -20.20 -2.72 5.93
C ALA A 252 -20.72 -1.82 7.06
N ARG A 253 -19.98 -0.78 7.45
CA ARG A 253 -20.43 0.21 8.45
C ARG A 253 -21.76 0.85 8.03
N ASN A 254 -21.83 1.38 6.81
CA ASN A 254 -23.04 2.04 6.30
C ASN A 254 -24.25 1.09 6.32
N PHE A 255 -24.02 -0.18 5.98
CA PHE A 255 -25.04 -1.21 6.10
C PHE A 255 -25.45 -1.44 7.57
N PHE A 256 -24.50 -1.58 8.50
CA PHE A 256 -24.80 -1.80 9.92
C PHE A 256 -25.51 -0.61 10.58
N GLU A 257 -25.14 0.62 10.24
CA GLU A 257 -25.82 1.84 10.72
C GLU A 257 -27.30 1.85 10.34
N SER A 258 -27.62 1.49 9.10
CA SER A 258 -29.01 1.39 8.67
C SER A 258 -29.69 0.17 9.30
N PHE A 259 -29.05 -1.00 9.24
CA PHE A 259 -29.62 -2.28 9.64
C PHE A 259 -29.86 -2.40 11.14
N LEU A 260 -29.02 -1.77 11.97
CA LEU A 260 -29.09 -1.82 13.44
C LEU A 260 -29.64 -0.53 14.06
N SER A 261 -30.19 0.39 13.27
CA SER A 261 -30.64 1.71 13.73
C SER A 261 -31.62 1.65 14.91
N ASP A 262 -32.53 0.66 14.90
CA ASP A 262 -33.50 0.42 15.98
C ASP A 262 -33.09 -0.72 16.94
N SER A 263 -31.86 -1.22 16.81
CA SER A 263 -31.32 -2.29 17.64
C SER A 263 -30.75 -1.74 18.96
N PRO A 264 -30.82 -2.48 20.08
CA PRO A 264 -30.06 -2.15 21.30
C PRO A 264 -28.55 -2.05 21.08
N PHE A 265 -28.03 -2.62 19.99
CA PHE A 265 -26.61 -2.62 19.63
C PHE A 265 -26.24 -1.50 18.64
N ALA A 266 -27.13 -0.52 18.40
CA ALA A 266 -26.86 0.62 17.52
C ALA A 266 -25.60 1.41 17.92
N SER A 267 -25.29 1.48 19.22
CA SER A 267 -24.07 2.14 19.73
C SER A 267 -22.80 1.31 19.56
N ASP A 268 -22.92 0.02 19.23
CA ASP A 268 -21.79 -0.92 19.17
C ASP A 268 -21.23 -1.10 17.74
N ILE A 269 -21.68 -0.29 16.78
CA ILE A 269 -21.30 -0.40 15.36
C ILE A 269 -19.79 -0.40 15.18
N ASP A 270 -19.06 0.48 15.88
CA ASP A 270 -17.61 0.53 15.83
C ASP A 270 -16.96 -0.79 16.27
N HIS A 271 -17.52 -1.42 17.31
CA HIS A 271 -17.04 -2.72 17.77
C HIS A 271 -17.39 -3.83 16.78
N ILE A 272 -18.61 -3.83 16.23
CA ILE A 272 -19.09 -4.81 15.25
C ILE A 272 -18.24 -4.74 13.97
N VAL A 273 -17.95 -3.56 13.45
CA VAL A 273 -17.06 -3.36 12.28
C VAL A 273 -15.65 -3.86 12.57
N ARG A 274 -15.09 -3.60 13.76
CA ARG A 274 -13.79 -4.17 14.15
C ARG A 274 -13.81 -5.70 14.17
N CYS A 275 -14.89 -6.30 14.65
CA CYS A 275 -15.06 -7.75 14.66
C CYS A 275 -15.20 -8.31 13.23
N PHE A 276 -15.94 -7.63 12.36
CA PHE A 276 -16.04 -7.94 10.92
C PHE A 276 -14.66 -7.92 10.25
N ASP A 277 -13.88 -6.86 10.48
CA ASP A 277 -12.54 -6.68 9.90
C ASP A 277 -11.54 -7.75 10.33
N LYS A 278 -11.63 -8.21 11.59
CA LYS A 278 -10.73 -9.24 12.13
C LYS A 278 -11.12 -10.67 11.70
N THR A 279 -12.34 -10.87 11.21
CA THR A 279 -12.87 -12.23 10.99
C THR A 279 -13.55 -12.38 9.63
N THR A 280 -14.81 -11.99 9.52
CA THR A 280 -15.69 -12.22 8.38
C THR A 280 -15.11 -11.66 7.08
N LYS A 281 -14.62 -10.41 7.10
CA LYS A 281 -14.05 -9.73 5.93
C LYS A 281 -12.89 -10.51 5.30
N LEU A 282 -12.00 -11.05 6.14
CA LEU A 282 -10.79 -11.77 5.70
C LEU A 282 -11.09 -13.15 5.14
N ARG A 283 -12.19 -13.78 5.57
CA ARG A 283 -12.54 -15.18 5.25
C ARG A 283 -13.63 -15.30 4.18
N PHE A 284 -14.21 -14.18 3.75
CA PHE A 284 -15.32 -14.15 2.83
C PHE A 284 -14.90 -14.65 1.44
N ARG A 285 -15.69 -15.57 0.89
CA ARG A 285 -15.39 -16.28 -0.37
C ARG A 285 -16.61 -16.83 -1.10
N ASN A 286 -17.78 -16.88 -0.46
CA ASN A 286 -19.01 -17.44 -1.02
C ASN A 286 -20.22 -16.61 -0.60
N ALA A 287 -20.97 -16.09 -1.57
CA ALA A 287 -22.18 -15.30 -1.36
C ALA A 287 -23.42 -16.16 -1.03
N GLU A 288 -23.36 -17.48 -1.27
CA GLU A 288 -24.47 -18.40 -1.01
C GLU A 288 -24.51 -18.86 0.45
N GLU A 289 -23.41 -18.68 1.20
CA GLU A 289 -23.29 -19.10 2.59
C GLU A 289 -23.55 -17.94 3.56
N PRO A 290 -24.32 -18.17 4.65
CA PRO A 290 -24.52 -17.15 5.68
C PRO A 290 -23.20 -16.82 6.38
N GLN A 291 -23.03 -15.56 6.71
CA GLN A 291 -21.85 -15.04 7.40
C GLN A 291 -22.19 -14.65 8.83
N TYR A 292 -21.21 -14.74 9.73
CA TYR A 292 -21.40 -14.49 11.16
C TYR A 292 -20.31 -13.58 11.68
N ILE A 293 -20.70 -12.54 12.42
CA ILE A 293 -19.81 -11.64 13.14
C ILE A 293 -20.04 -11.87 14.64
N LYS A 294 -19.06 -12.48 15.31
CA LYS A 294 -19.08 -12.61 16.77
C LYS A 294 -18.60 -11.31 17.40
N PHE A 295 -19.48 -10.60 18.10
CA PHE A 295 -19.18 -9.32 18.73
C PHE A 295 -19.57 -9.29 20.22
N GLY A 296 -20.67 -9.96 20.61
CA GLY A 296 -21.16 -9.95 21.99
C GLY A 296 -20.94 -11.26 22.75
N SER A 297 -21.48 -11.32 23.96
CA SER A 297 -21.62 -12.51 24.81
C SER A 297 -22.81 -13.38 24.40
N THR A 298 -23.02 -14.53 25.04
CA THR A 298 -24.19 -15.40 24.78
C THR A 298 -25.52 -14.79 25.24
N ARG A 299 -25.48 -13.73 26.06
CA ARG A 299 -26.67 -13.03 26.56
C ARG A 299 -27.17 -11.95 25.60
N ASP A 300 -26.32 -11.52 24.68
CA ASP A 300 -26.61 -10.47 23.72
C ASP A 300 -27.43 -11.04 22.56
N ASN A 301 -28.71 -10.67 22.51
CA ASN A 301 -29.67 -11.21 21.56
C ASN A 301 -30.59 -10.09 21.07
N ASP A 302 -30.80 -10.06 19.76
CA ASP A 302 -31.80 -9.24 19.11
C ASP A 302 -32.30 -9.99 17.86
N PRO A 303 -33.31 -10.87 18.04
CA PRO A 303 -33.81 -11.71 16.95
C PRO A 303 -34.38 -10.92 15.77
N ALA A 304 -34.84 -9.68 15.96
CA ALA A 304 -35.38 -8.84 14.88
C ALA A 304 -34.29 -8.43 13.88
N HIS A 305 -33.05 -8.29 14.36
CA HIS A 305 -31.87 -7.95 13.56
C HIS A 305 -30.91 -9.13 13.39
N ASN A 306 -31.42 -10.37 13.45
CA ASN A 306 -30.63 -11.59 13.26
C ASN A 306 -29.43 -11.74 14.22
N ILE A 307 -29.52 -11.18 15.42
CA ILE A 307 -28.49 -11.33 16.46
C ILE A 307 -28.92 -12.42 17.44
N ARG A 308 -28.10 -13.47 17.56
CA ARG A 308 -28.28 -14.55 18.53
C ARG A 308 -26.95 -14.95 19.15
N PHE A 309 -26.94 -15.15 20.46
CA PHE A 309 -25.74 -15.55 21.23
C PHE A 309 -24.53 -14.65 20.95
N GLY A 310 -24.77 -13.35 20.79
CA GLY A 310 -23.75 -12.33 20.51
C GLY A 310 -23.16 -12.42 19.11
N GLN A 311 -23.83 -13.09 18.18
CA GLN A 311 -23.44 -13.16 16.77
C GLN A 311 -24.46 -12.47 15.89
N LEU A 312 -24.02 -11.49 15.12
CA LEU A 312 -24.78 -10.93 14.01
C LEU A 312 -24.68 -11.87 12.81
N LYS A 313 -25.81 -12.42 12.37
CA LYS A 313 -25.89 -13.23 11.15
C LYS A 313 -26.26 -12.34 9.96
N LEU A 314 -25.48 -12.44 8.89
CA LEU A 314 -25.71 -11.76 7.60
C LEU A 314 -25.94 -12.80 6.51
N SER A 315 -26.66 -12.40 5.45
CA SER A 315 -26.64 -13.19 4.21
C SER A 315 -25.29 -13.04 3.52
N GLY A 316 -24.84 -14.07 2.80
CA GLY A 316 -23.62 -13.96 2.01
C GLY A 316 -23.73 -12.92 0.89
N SER A 317 -24.92 -12.71 0.35
CA SER A 317 -25.22 -11.66 -0.63
C SER A 317 -25.03 -10.25 -0.05
N ASP A 318 -25.41 -10.01 1.20
CA ASP A 318 -25.18 -8.70 1.84
C ASP A 318 -23.68 -8.43 1.96
N VAL A 319 -22.92 -9.44 2.42
CA VAL A 319 -21.47 -9.30 2.52
C VAL A 319 -20.83 -9.11 1.15
N ALA A 320 -21.29 -9.81 0.11
CA ALA A 320 -20.80 -9.62 -1.26
C ALA A 320 -20.95 -8.17 -1.73
N MET A 321 -22.10 -7.53 -1.45
CA MET A 321 -22.34 -6.12 -1.83
C MET A 321 -21.29 -5.16 -1.26
N PHE A 322 -20.66 -5.48 -0.12
CA PHE A 322 -19.60 -4.64 0.44
C PHE A 322 -18.31 -4.67 -0.41
N PHE A 323 -18.10 -5.72 -1.21
CA PHE A 323 -16.93 -5.89 -2.07
C PHE A 323 -17.18 -5.49 -3.52
N GLU A 324 -18.42 -5.54 -4.01
CA GLU A 324 -18.75 -5.29 -5.42
C GLU A 324 -18.17 -3.98 -5.98
N PRO A 325 -18.21 -2.82 -5.28
CA PRO A 325 -17.60 -1.59 -5.78
C PRO A 325 -16.11 -1.73 -6.10
N SER A 326 -15.36 -2.44 -5.24
CA SER A 326 -13.93 -2.70 -5.46
C SER A 326 -13.68 -3.72 -6.57
N VAL A 327 -14.50 -4.78 -6.64
CA VAL A 327 -14.42 -5.79 -7.71
C VAL A 327 -14.64 -5.15 -9.07
N ASP A 328 -15.70 -4.35 -9.22
CA ASP A 328 -16.04 -3.63 -10.44
C ASP A 328 -14.95 -2.62 -10.82
N CYS A 329 -14.38 -1.92 -9.83
CA CYS A 329 -13.26 -1.01 -10.04
C CYS A 329 -12.06 -1.73 -10.68
N VAL A 330 -11.65 -2.88 -10.15
CA VAL A 330 -10.52 -3.66 -10.70
C VAL A 330 -10.83 -4.11 -12.13
N ILE A 331 -11.99 -4.71 -12.36
CA ILE A 331 -12.37 -5.23 -13.68
C ILE A 331 -12.34 -4.11 -14.73
N ARG A 332 -12.98 -2.98 -14.43
CA ARG A 332 -13.02 -1.82 -15.34
C ARG A 332 -11.63 -1.26 -15.60
N ALA A 333 -10.82 -1.08 -14.56
CA ALA A 333 -9.48 -0.53 -14.69
C ALA A 333 -8.58 -1.43 -15.56
N VAL A 334 -8.64 -2.75 -15.37
CA VAL A 334 -7.86 -3.71 -16.18
C VAL A 334 -8.30 -3.70 -17.65
N LEU A 335 -9.61 -3.66 -17.92
CA LEU A 335 -10.12 -3.58 -19.28
C LEU A 335 -9.70 -2.27 -19.96
N GLU A 336 -9.78 -1.14 -19.26
CA GLU A 336 -9.35 0.16 -19.78
C GLU A 336 -7.84 0.21 -20.07
N GLN A 337 -7.02 -0.35 -19.17
CA GLN A 337 -5.59 -0.51 -19.39
C GLN A 337 -5.30 -1.31 -20.66
N ARG A 338 -6.02 -2.41 -20.88
CA ARG A 338 -5.87 -3.23 -22.09
C ARG A 338 -6.24 -2.48 -23.36
N GLU A 339 -7.35 -1.74 -23.36
CA GLU A 339 -7.81 -0.97 -24.53
C GLU A 339 -6.85 0.16 -24.89
N THR A 340 -6.22 0.78 -23.90
CA THR A 340 -5.31 1.92 -24.10
C THR A 340 -3.85 1.53 -24.26
N ALA A 341 -3.50 0.26 -24.02
CA ALA A 341 -2.13 -0.23 -24.11
C ALA A 341 -1.60 -0.24 -25.55
N ARG A 342 -0.34 0.17 -25.70
CA ARG A 342 0.40 0.13 -26.97
C ARG A 342 0.84 -1.29 -27.37
N LYS A 343 0.64 -2.27 -26.50
CA LYS A 343 1.02 -3.68 -26.68
C LYS A 343 -0.17 -4.57 -26.30
N PRO A 344 -0.33 -5.73 -26.94
CA PRO A 344 -1.37 -6.69 -26.56
C PRO A 344 -1.15 -7.19 -25.14
N ILE A 345 -2.23 -7.30 -24.36
CA ILE A 345 -2.21 -7.80 -22.98
C ILE A 345 -3.10 -9.04 -22.89
N SER A 346 -2.54 -10.12 -22.37
CA SER A 346 -3.21 -11.41 -22.13
C SER A 346 -3.18 -11.84 -20.66
N HIS A 347 -2.36 -11.19 -19.84
CA HIS A 347 -2.16 -11.55 -18.43
C HIS A 347 -2.32 -10.34 -17.50
N GLY A 348 -2.88 -10.60 -16.32
CA GLY A 348 -2.90 -9.67 -15.20
C GLY A 348 -2.27 -10.32 -13.96
N VAL A 349 -1.58 -9.54 -13.14
CA VAL A 349 -1.06 -9.98 -11.84
C VAL A 349 -1.67 -9.13 -10.75
N LEU A 350 -2.40 -9.77 -9.84
CA LEU A 350 -3.04 -9.16 -8.68
C LEU A 350 -2.11 -9.30 -7.46
N VAL A 351 -1.64 -8.16 -6.94
CA VAL A 351 -0.77 -8.04 -5.76
C VAL A 351 -1.37 -7.09 -4.73
N GLY A 352 -0.74 -6.97 -3.57
CA GLY A 352 -1.21 -6.15 -2.46
C GLY A 352 -2.08 -6.92 -1.47
N ASP A 353 -2.40 -6.29 -0.34
CA ASP A 353 -3.10 -6.98 0.77
C ASP A 353 -4.51 -7.44 0.40
N PHE A 354 -5.22 -6.67 -0.43
CA PHE A 354 -6.58 -7.04 -0.84
C PHE A 354 -6.57 -8.21 -1.84
N ALA A 355 -5.47 -8.42 -2.58
CA ALA A 355 -5.31 -9.58 -3.46
C ALA A 355 -5.39 -10.93 -2.73
N ALA A 356 -5.14 -10.94 -1.42
CA ALA A 356 -5.30 -12.13 -0.58
C ALA A 356 -6.77 -12.52 -0.36
N SER A 357 -7.73 -11.64 -0.64
CA SER A 357 -9.16 -11.96 -0.57
C SER A 357 -9.52 -12.95 -1.68
N ASP A 358 -10.01 -14.13 -1.28
CA ASP A 358 -10.52 -15.13 -2.22
C ASP A 358 -11.74 -14.60 -2.99
N TRP A 359 -12.62 -13.83 -2.35
CA TRP A 359 -13.74 -13.20 -3.04
C TRP A 359 -13.26 -12.27 -4.17
N LEU A 360 -12.36 -11.31 -3.88
CA LEU A 360 -11.83 -10.40 -4.89
C LEU A 360 -11.17 -11.17 -6.04
N PHE A 361 -10.26 -12.08 -5.71
CA PHE A 361 -9.53 -12.85 -6.72
C PHE A 361 -10.47 -13.68 -7.61
N ASN A 362 -11.41 -14.41 -7.02
CA ASN A 362 -12.32 -15.27 -7.77
C ASN A 362 -13.22 -14.44 -8.71
N ARG A 363 -13.80 -13.34 -8.22
CA ARG A 363 -14.71 -12.50 -9.02
C ARG A 363 -13.98 -11.79 -10.16
N VAL A 364 -12.81 -11.23 -9.88
CA VAL A 364 -11.97 -10.57 -10.91
C VAL A 364 -11.52 -11.60 -11.95
N SER A 365 -11.05 -12.77 -11.52
CA SER A 365 -10.58 -13.83 -12.43
C SER A 365 -11.72 -14.37 -13.30
N GLU A 366 -12.88 -14.67 -12.71
CA GLU A 366 -14.07 -15.14 -13.43
C GLU A 366 -14.52 -14.13 -14.48
N SER A 367 -14.60 -12.84 -14.10
CA SER A 367 -15.00 -11.77 -15.02
C SER A 367 -14.00 -11.58 -16.17
N LEU A 368 -12.71 -11.42 -15.86
CA LEU A 368 -11.69 -11.14 -16.86
C LEU A 368 -11.36 -12.34 -17.75
N SER A 369 -11.60 -13.58 -17.29
CA SER A 369 -11.49 -14.78 -18.14
C SER A 369 -12.44 -14.74 -19.35
N LYS A 370 -13.62 -14.13 -19.20
CA LYS A 370 -14.60 -13.92 -20.29
C LYS A 370 -14.05 -13.01 -21.40
N HIS A 371 -13.01 -12.25 -21.08
CA HIS A 371 -12.27 -11.39 -22.01
C HIS A 371 -10.94 -12.01 -22.48
N ASN A 372 -10.66 -13.29 -22.21
CA ASN A 372 -9.38 -13.95 -22.49
C ASN A 372 -8.18 -13.31 -21.75
N LEU A 373 -8.40 -12.81 -20.53
CA LEU A 373 -7.34 -12.37 -19.63
C LEU A 373 -7.14 -13.40 -18.53
N ASN A 374 -5.91 -13.87 -18.37
CA ASN A 374 -5.54 -14.78 -17.29
C ASN A 374 -5.03 -13.98 -16.09
N ILE A 375 -5.64 -14.17 -14.92
CA ILE A 375 -5.28 -13.44 -13.69
C ILE A 375 -4.48 -14.35 -12.77
N LEU A 376 -3.30 -13.89 -12.40
CA LEU A 376 -2.38 -14.55 -11.50
C LEU A 376 -2.36 -13.80 -10.17
N ARG A 377 -2.18 -14.53 -9.07
CA ARG A 377 -1.80 -13.95 -7.77
C ARG A 377 -0.63 -14.73 -7.17
N PRO A 378 0.30 -14.09 -6.45
CA PRO A 378 1.38 -14.79 -5.76
C PRO A 378 0.82 -15.75 -4.68
N GLU A 379 1.44 -16.92 -4.50
CA GLU A 379 1.01 -17.93 -3.52
C GLU A 379 1.34 -17.51 -2.07
N SER A 380 2.44 -16.79 -1.85
CA SER A 380 2.84 -16.25 -0.55
C SER A 380 3.62 -14.93 -0.71
N HIS A 381 3.62 -14.09 0.33
CA HIS A 381 4.37 -12.81 0.44
C HIS A 381 3.80 -11.55 -0.26
N VAL A 382 2.47 -11.37 -0.33
CA VAL A 382 1.89 -10.11 -0.87
C VAL A 382 2.01 -8.89 0.04
N SER A 383 2.08 -9.07 1.37
CA SER A 383 2.03 -7.95 2.33
C SER A 383 3.32 -7.11 2.43
N LYS A 384 4.41 -7.57 1.82
CA LYS A 384 5.66 -6.80 1.64
C LYS A 384 5.99 -6.54 0.18
N ALA A 385 5.06 -6.80 -0.74
CA ALA A 385 5.33 -6.73 -2.17
C ALA A 385 5.89 -5.37 -2.58
N ILE A 386 5.35 -4.29 -2.00
CA ILE A 386 5.78 -2.93 -2.31
C ILE A 386 7.14 -2.61 -1.70
N SER A 387 7.38 -2.86 -0.41
CA SER A 387 8.69 -2.56 0.20
C SER A 387 9.81 -3.43 -0.36
N ASP A 388 9.55 -4.72 -0.63
CA ASP A 388 10.50 -5.60 -1.30
C ASP A 388 10.75 -5.13 -2.73
N GLY A 389 9.68 -4.83 -3.47
CA GLY A 389 9.73 -4.27 -4.81
C GLY A 389 10.52 -2.97 -4.91
N ALA A 390 10.41 -2.10 -3.91
CA ALA A 390 11.16 -0.84 -3.79
C ALA A 390 12.66 -1.06 -3.53
N VAL A 391 13.02 -2.05 -2.71
CA VAL A 391 14.42 -2.49 -2.56
C VAL A 391 14.95 -3.03 -3.89
N LEU A 392 14.17 -3.89 -4.57
CA LEU A 392 14.53 -4.46 -5.86
C LEU A 392 14.69 -3.38 -6.95
N PHE A 393 13.78 -2.41 -7.01
CA PHE A 393 13.87 -1.22 -7.84
C PHE A 393 15.21 -0.51 -7.62
N TYR A 394 15.57 -0.23 -6.36
CA TYR A 394 16.85 0.42 -6.05
C TYR A 394 18.05 -0.42 -6.47
N LEU A 395 18.05 -1.73 -6.20
CA LEU A 395 19.17 -2.62 -6.53
C LEU A 395 19.35 -2.78 -8.05
N ASP A 396 18.26 -2.89 -8.80
CA ASP A 396 18.27 -3.04 -10.26
C ASP A 396 18.73 -1.74 -10.95
N HIS A 397 18.30 -0.58 -10.44
CA HIS A 397 18.71 0.74 -10.95
C HIS A 397 20.11 1.17 -10.48
N TYR A 398 20.62 0.68 -9.35
CA TYR A 398 22.00 0.96 -8.94
C TYR A 398 23.04 0.27 -9.86
N VAL A 399 22.61 -0.73 -10.64
CA VAL A 399 23.44 -1.45 -11.62
C VAL A 399 23.40 -0.80 -13.01
N ARG A 400 22.52 0.17 -13.27
CA ARG A 400 22.42 0.87 -14.58
C ARG A 400 22.23 2.37 -14.38
N THR A 401 23.14 3.17 -14.95
CA THR A 401 23.09 4.64 -14.94
C THR A 401 21.67 5.15 -15.24
N PRO A 402 21.10 6.04 -14.39
CA PRO A 402 19.71 6.48 -14.56
C PRO A 402 19.54 7.34 -15.82
N VAL A 403 18.45 7.09 -16.54
CA VAL A 403 17.92 7.97 -17.59
C VAL A 403 16.81 8.81 -16.96
N SER A 404 16.80 10.13 -17.19
CA SER A 404 15.77 11.03 -16.68
C SER A 404 14.38 10.66 -17.24
N LYS A 405 13.39 10.41 -16.37
CA LYS A 405 11.98 10.22 -16.76
C LYS A 405 11.26 11.54 -17.09
N VAL A 406 11.91 12.69 -16.88
CA VAL A 406 11.33 14.02 -17.10
C VAL A 406 12.17 14.80 -18.09
N ALA A 407 11.53 15.32 -19.15
CA ALA A 407 12.11 16.32 -20.01
C ALA A 407 11.96 17.69 -19.34
N TYR A 408 13.09 18.31 -18.95
CA TYR A 408 13.10 19.70 -18.52
C TYR A 408 13.16 20.60 -19.76
N GLY A 409 12.17 21.45 -19.95
CA GLY A 409 12.14 22.46 -21.01
C GLY A 409 11.57 23.77 -20.47
N ASN A 410 12.18 24.89 -20.85
CA ASN A 410 11.58 26.22 -20.68
C ASN A 410 10.75 26.53 -21.91
N PHE A 411 9.54 27.08 -21.72
CA PHE A 411 8.80 27.69 -22.83
C PHE A 411 9.55 28.95 -23.29
N CYS A 412 10.36 28.81 -24.33
CA CYS A 412 10.87 29.97 -25.05
C CYS A 412 9.73 30.54 -25.89
N HIS A 413 9.26 31.73 -25.51
CA HIS A 413 8.32 32.49 -26.34
C HIS A 413 9.11 33.14 -27.48
N SER A 414 9.40 32.37 -28.53
CA SER A 414 9.89 32.90 -29.80
C SER A 414 8.75 32.88 -30.80
N GLY A 415 8.13 34.04 -31.00
CA GLY A 415 7.30 34.27 -32.17
C GLY A 415 8.15 34.09 -33.42
N ILE A 416 7.81 33.10 -34.24
CA ILE A 416 7.85 33.07 -35.70
C ILE A 416 7.43 31.65 -36.10
N ALA A 417 6.35 31.58 -36.87
CA ALA A 417 5.91 30.36 -37.51
C ALA A 417 6.99 29.85 -38.49
N ASN A 418 7.38 28.58 -38.36
CA ASN A 418 7.59 27.72 -39.51
C ASN A 418 7.75 26.26 -39.10
N LEU A 419 7.11 25.40 -39.89
CA LEU A 419 7.21 23.95 -39.85
C LEU A 419 8.67 23.49 -39.90
N CYS A 420 9.05 22.57 -39.03
CA CYS A 420 9.85 21.42 -39.41
C CYS A 420 9.75 20.34 -38.33
N GLY A 421 9.42 19.13 -38.76
CA GLY A 421 9.24 17.98 -37.87
C GLY A 421 10.54 17.55 -37.22
N LEU A 422 10.41 16.97 -36.03
CA LEU A 422 11.37 16.01 -35.51
C LEU A 422 10.61 14.75 -35.12
N ARG A 423 10.91 13.68 -35.87
CA ARG A 423 10.74 12.30 -35.44
C ARG A 423 11.55 12.08 -34.17
N ILE A 424 10.92 11.48 -33.18
CA ILE A 424 11.54 10.50 -32.28
C ILE A 424 10.65 9.26 -32.36
#